data_AF-A0A9W8F041-F1
#
_entry.id   AF-A0A9W8F041-F1
#
_cell.length_a   1.000
_cell.length_b   1.000
_cell.length_c   1.000
_cell.angle_alpha   90.00
_cell.angle_beta   90.00
_cell.angle_gamma   90.00
#
_symmetry.space_group_name_H-M   'P 1'
#
loop_
_entity.id
_entity.type
_entity.pdbx_description
1 polymer ?
#
loop_
_entity_poly.entity_id
_entity_poly.type
_entity_poly.pdbx_seq_one_letter_code
_entity_poly.pdbx_strand_id
1 'polypeptide(L)'
;AHSKYRLVSVGEAPVSGETIASLHCMDIYMPPQQQQQRQDQQQQQRQNQQQQQASRSLCVVAGYSSGYLRIYSMYGHLMTTHRFHPQPLIRIRQRMPAHANSALTAGEMRYAAEDTEEVCLTYADGTVVSVDGRSLYLALRLCLSEALDGGAEEPVFQYKKWSFELNEPLVSDAVSYGPSVHRDPLAALARSALTSSPPMSDATARFLVAPQHGDAAFGVFMTSEHAATSVSAVDIAGRVAARVTGAVLHMARSYFWRSSGTPSGDGLSDAGSVPNSSEAGTTVPCTFAVRDSPRKVLDISLAPAAYGLAALTDSLGRILLFDLESCEAVQMLKGQRGSQCAWLESGNGP
;
A
#
# COMPACT_ATOMS: atom_id res chain seq x y z
N ALA A 1 12.74 31.71 6.46
CA ALA A 1 13.05 31.85 5.02
C ALA A 1 12.13 30.91 4.25
N HIS A 2 11.31 31.44 3.37
CA HIS A 2 10.25 30.71 2.68
C HIS A 2 10.81 29.65 1.73
N SER A 3 10.58 28.38 2.03
CA SER A 3 10.83 27.28 1.11
C SER A 3 9.80 27.32 -0.03
N LYS A 4 10.14 28.02 -1.12
CA LYS A 4 9.45 27.93 -2.41
C LYS A 4 9.86 26.63 -3.10
N TYR A 5 9.36 25.49 -2.64
CA TYR A 5 9.43 24.26 -3.44
C TYR A 5 8.21 24.24 -4.37
N ARG A 6 8.46 24.46 -5.66
CA ARG A 6 7.48 24.25 -6.73
C ARG A 6 7.77 22.86 -7.29
N LEU A 7 6.84 21.92 -7.12
CA LEU A 7 6.87 20.65 -7.87
C LEU A 7 6.77 21.00 -9.35
N VAL A 8 7.86 20.85 -10.09
CA VAL A 8 7.90 20.94 -11.54
C VAL A 8 7.95 19.51 -12.05
N SER A 9 6.96 19.12 -12.84
CA SER A 9 6.97 17.85 -13.55
C SER A 9 8.16 17.86 -14.51
N VAL A 10 9.14 16.99 -14.27
CA VAL A 10 10.23 16.71 -15.20
C VAL A 10 10.07 15.26 -15.63
N GLY A 11 9.31 15.10 -16.71
CA GLY A 11 8.95 13.87 -17.41
C GLY A 11 8.20 14.31 -18.66
N GLU A 12 8.17 13.48 -19.70
CA GLU A 12 7.64 13.82 -21.03
C GLU A 12 6.40 14.73 -20.98
N ALA A 13 6.39 15.72 -21.89
CA ALA A 13 5.41 16.82 -21.93
C ALA A 13 4.02 16.37 -21.46
N PRO A 14 3.35 17.14 -20.57
CA PRO A 14 2.06 16.75 -20.05
C PRO A 14 1.16 16.38 -21.23
N VAL A 15 0.71 15.12 -21.27
CA VAL A 15 -0.38 14.73 -22.16
C VAL A 15 -1.50 15.70 -21.82
N SER A 16 -1.83 16.56 -22.77
CA SER A 16 -2.63 17.76 -22.54
C SER A 16 -3.90 17.42 -21.74
N GLY A 17 -4.03 17.96 -20.52
CA GLY A 17 -5.25 17.83 -19.69
C GLY A 17 -5.17 16.89 -18.49
N GLU A 18 -4.05 16.21 -18.24
CA GLU A 18 -3.90 15.36 -17.04
C GLU A 18 -3.65 16.20 -15.77
N THR A 19 -4.41 15.95 -14.69
CA THR A 19 -4.26 16.67 -13.40
C THR A 19 -3.87 15.70 -12.29
N ILE A 20 -3.08 16.19 -11.32
CA ILE A 20 -2.78 15.43 -10.10
C ILE A 20 -4.03 15.42 -9.23
N ALA A 21 -4.60 14.24 -9.00
CA ALA A 21 -5.78 14.03 -8.19
C ALA A 21 -5.43 13.65 -6.74
N SER A 22 -4.28 13.03 -6.52
CA SER A 22 -3.79 12.66 -5.19
C SER A 22 -2.28 12.71 -5.09
N LEU A 23 -1.76 12.99 -3.90
CA LEU A 23 -0.34 13.07 -3.61
C LEU A 23 -0.06 12.45 -2.25
N HIS A 24 0.97 11.61 -2.17
CA HIS A 24 1.41 10.99 -0.94
C HIS A 24 2.94 11.00 -0.87
N CYS A 25 3.46 11.12 0.36
CA CYS A 25 4.88 11.09 0.60
C CYS A 25 5.20 9.86 1.44
N MET A 26 6.06 8.99 0.92
CA MET A 26 6.33 7.67 1.49
C MET A 26 7.81 7.57 1.84
N ASP A 27 8.12 7.03 3.03
CA ASP A 27 9.50 6.71 3.41
C ASP A 27 9.82 5.28 2.96
N ILE A 28 10.90 5.11 2.21
CA ILE A 28 11.45 3.79 1.85
C ILE A 28 12.37 3.35 3.01
N TYR A 29 11.77 3.03 4.16
CA TYR A 29 12.50 2.51 5.32
C TYR A 29 12.37 0.98 5.43
N MET A 30 13.48 0.31 5.74
CA MET A 30 13.47 -1.07 6.21
C MET A 30 13.92 -1.08 7.68
N PRO A 31 13.21 -1.75 8.60
CA PRO A 31 13.77 -2.01 9.91
C PRO A 31 15.02 -2.89 9.76
N PRO A 32 16.07 -2.67 10.56
CA PRO A 32 17.25 -3.54 10.53
C PRO A 32 16.81 -4.97 10.86
N GLN A 33 17.11 -5.90 9.97
CA GLN A 33 17.03 -7.33 10.30
C GLN A 33 17.99 -7.59 11.46
N GLN A 34 17.47 -8.07 12.59
CA GLN A 34 18.28 -8.47 13.74
C GLN A 34 19.17 -9.66 13.33
N GLN A 35 20.40 -9.38 12.91
CA GLN A 35 21.46 -10.39 12.78
C GLN A 35 22.37 -10.33 14.01
N GLN A 36 22.37 -11.41 14.77
CA GLN A 36 23.09 -11.60 16.01
C GLN A 36 24.62 -11.72 15.78
N GLN A 37 25.35 -10.73 16.30
CA GLN A 37 26.69 -10.75 16.94
C GLN A 37 27.92 -11.38 16.22
N ARG A 38 28.87 -10.53 15.78
CA ARG A 38 30.17 -10.21 16.46
C ARG A 38 31.19 -9.48 15.55
N GLN A 39 31.78 -8.39 16.08
CA GLN A 39 33.20 -7.96 16.03
C GLN A 39 33.36 -6.44 15.80
N ASP A 40 33.83 -5.77 16.86
CA ASP A 40 33.46 -4.39 17.25
C ASP A 40 34.54 -3.31 16.99
N GLN A 41 35.33 -3.41 15.92
CA GLN A 41 36.25 -2.31 15.55
C GLN A 41 36.10 -1.81 14.12
N GLN A 42 35.59 -2.63 13.20
CA GLN A 42 35.07 -2.16 11.90
C GLN A 42 33.67 -1.53 12.00
N GLN A 43 33.03 -1.59 13.17
CA GLN A 43 31.67 -1.09 13.39
C GLN A 43 31.58 0.43 13.47
N GLN A 44 32.60 1.15 13.96
CA GLN A 44 32.51 2.62 14.05
C GLN A 44 32.65 3.32 12.69
N GLN A 45 33.52 2.83 11.80
CA GLN A 45 33.59 3.33 10.42
C GLN A 45 32.39 2.88 9.58
N ARG A 46 31.89 1.66 9.77
CA ARG A 46 30.61 1.22 9.19
C ARG A 46 29.42 1.97 9.76
N GLN A 47 29.41 2.38 11.02
CA GLN A 47 28.31 3.14 11.62
C GLN A 47 28.23 4.54 11.03
N ASN A 48 29.34 5.23 10.76
CA ASN A 48 29.32 6.52 10.07
C ASN A 48 28.94 6.40 8.58
N GLN A 49 29.40 5.35 7.88
CA GLN A 49 28.96 5.07 6.49
C GLN A 49 27.52 4.55 6.41
N GLN A 50 27.04 3.78 7.39
CA GLN A 50 25.67 3.32 7.53
C GLN A 50 24.74 4.43 8.02
N GLN A 51 25.20 5.39 8.83
CA GLN A 51 24.44 6.61 9.15
C GLN A 51 24.35 7.54 7.94
N GLN A 52 25.35 7.56 7.06
CA GLN A 52 25.28 8.29 5.78
C GLN A 52 24.49 7.52 4.70
N GLN A 53 24.47 6.19 4.70
CA GLN A 53 23.63 5.35 3.83
C GLN A 53 22.21 5.13 4.37
N ALA A 54 21.93 5.48 5.64
CA ALA A 54 20.60 5.63 6.21
C ALA A 54 19.97 6.98 5.80
N SER A 55 20.26 7.44 4.58
CA SER A 55 19.46 8.46 3.93
C SER A 55 18.06 7.86 3.73
N ARG A 56 17.13 8.20 4.64
CA ARG A 56 15.69 8.06 4.44
C ARG A 56 15.38 8.41 3.00
N SER A 57 15.07 7.39 2.20
CA SER A 57 14.89 7.55 0.76
C SER A 57 13.43 7.92 0.59
N LEU A 58 13.14 9.21 0.76
CA LEU A 58 11.79 9.72 0.64
C LEU A 58 11.37 9.67 -0.84
N CYS A 59 10.15 9.21 -1.08
CA CYS A 59 9.53 9.23 -2.40
C CYS A 59 8.24 10.03 -2.39
N VAL A 60 7.96 10.63 -3.54
CA VAL A 60 6.72 11.33 -3.83
C VAL A 60 5.90 10.46 -4.76
N VAL A 61 4.72 10.09 -4.31
CA VAL A 61 3.78 9.24 -5.04
C VAL A 61 2.62 10.12 -5.50
N ALA A 62 2.43 10.23 -6.81
CA ALA A 62 1.39 11.05 -7.42
C ALA A 62 0.37 10.19 -8.16
N GLY A 63 -0.90 10.41 -7.87
CA GLY A 63 -2.04 9.82 -8.57
C GLY A 63 -2.70 10.85 -9.47
N TYR A 64 -3.06 10.43 -10.68
CA TYR A 64 -3.57 11.31 -11.72
C TYR A 64 -5.04 11.04 -12.04
N SER A 65 -5.70 12.05 -12.63
CA SER A 65 -7.09 11.97 -13.10
C SER A 65 -7.32 10.93 -14.21
N SER A 66 -6.26 10.46 -14.84
CA SER A 66 -6.23 9.38 -15.85
C SER A 66 -6.17 7.97 -15.25
N GLY A 67 -5.96 7.86 -13.94
CA GLY A 67 -5.67 6.60 -13.24
C GLY A 67 -4.20 6.19 -13.20
N TYR A 68 -3.29 6.99 -13.75
CA TYR A 68 -1.85 6.74 -13.57
C TYR A 68 -1.41 6.98 -12.13
N LEU A 69 -0.52 6.12 -11.66
CA LEU A 69 0.36 6.27 -10.50
C LEU A 69 1.76 6.56 -11.03
N ARG A 70 2.40 7.62 -10.55
CA ARG A 70 3.83 7.89 -10.80
C ARG A 70 4.56 8.07 -9.50
N ILE A 71 5.70 7.42 -9.37
CA ILE A 71 6.55 7.51 -8.17
C ILE A 71 7.83 8.23 -8.56
N TYR A 72 8.15 9.27 -7.80
CA TYR A 72 9.33 10.10 -7.97
C TYR A 72 10.24 9.97 -6.76
N SER A 73 11.55 10.00 -7.00
CA SER A 73 12.53 10.23 -5.94
C SER A 73 12.33 11.62 -5.30
N MET A 74 12.86 11.83 -4.10
CA MET A 74 12.94 13.15 -3.47
C MET A 74 13.62 14.23 -4.33
N TYR A 75 14.43 13.83 -5.33
CA TYR A 75 15.11 14.73 -6.25
C TYR A 75 14.31 15.00 -7.53
N GLY A 76 13.10 14.44 -7.66
CA GLY A 76 12.22 14.66 -8.81
C GLY A 76 12.42 13.69 -9.98
N HIS A 77 13.35 12.74 -9.89
CA HIS A 77 13.50 11.70 -10.92
C HIS A 77 12.32 10.73 -10.88
N LEU A 78 11.69 10.48 -12.04
CA LEU A 78 10.67 9.46 -12.20
C LEU A 78 11.29 8.07 -12.01
N MET A 79 10.76 7.31 -11.06
CA MET A 79 11.22 5.96 -10.74
C MET A 79 10.37 4.90 -11.43
N THR A 80 9.04 5.07 -11.42
CA THR A 80 8.13 4.16 -12.09
C THR A 80 6.79 4.82 -12.41
N THR A 81 6.11 4.29 -13.43
CA THR A 81 4.76 4.65 -13.84
C THR A 81 3.90 3.38 -13.85
N HIS A 82 2.67 3.44 -13.37
CA HIS A 82 1.75 2.30 -13.49
C HIS A 82 0.32 2.79 -13.68
N ARG A 83 -0.50 2.03 -14.40
CA ARG A 83 -1.95 2.27 -14.49
C ARG A 83 -2.70 0.99 -14.16
N PHE A 84 -3.07 0.84 -12.89
CA PHE A 84 -3.76 -0.37 -12.42
C PHE A 84 -5.25 -0.36 -12.75
N HIS A 85 -5.82 0.83 -12.93
CA HIS A 85 -7.24 1.01 -13.21
C HIS A 85 -7.44 2.34 -13.98
N PRO A 86 -8.40 2.43 -14.93
CA PRO A 86 -8.51 3.57 -15.84
C PRO A 86 -9.19 4.82 -15.28
N GLN A 87 -9.88 4.73 -14.13
CA GLN A 87 -10.56 5.86 -13.47
C GLN A 87 -9.60 6.78 -12.70
N PRO A 88 -10.01 7.99 -12.30
CA PRO A 88 -9.18 8.88 -11.49
C PRO A 88 -8.70 8.24 -10.17
N LEU A 89 -7.40 8.35 -9.88
CA LEU A 89 -6.81 7.90 -8.61
C LEU A 89 -6.96 8.99 -7.54
N ILE A 90 -8.00 8.87 -6.72
CA ILE A 90 -8.45 9.92 -5.80
C ILE A 90 -7.76 9.88 -4.42
N ARG A 91 -7.25 8.71 -3.98
CA ARG A 91 -6.53 8.58 -2.70
C ARG A 91 -5.37 7.59 -2.79
N ILE A 92 -4.31 7.90 -2.05
CA ILE A 92 -3.14 7.05 -1.85
C ILE A 92 -2.86 7.02 -0.34
N ARG A 93 -2.83 5.83 0.25
CA ARG A 93 -2.65 5.65 1.69
C ARG A 93 -1.69 4.49 1.96
N GLN A 94 -0.79 4.68 2.90
CA GLN A 94 0.02 3.60 3.45
C GLN A 94 -0.69 3.03 4.68
N ARG A 95 -0.84 1.70 4.72
CA ARG A 95 -1.32 0.97 5.89
C ARG A 95 -0.18 0.18 6.49
N MET A 96 0.09 0.45 7.76
CA MET A 96 1.01 -0.35 8.56
C MET A 96 0.26 -1.53 9.19
N PRO A 97 0.92 -2.69 9.34
CA PRO A 97 0.30 -3.81 10.01
C PRO A 97 0.16 -3.55 11.52
N ALA A 98 -0.83 -4.17 12.15
CA ALA A 98 -1.19 -3.94 13.56
C ALA A 98 -0.04 -4.22 14.53
N HIS A 99 0.88 -5.12 14.16
CA HIS A 99 2.02 -5.51 14.99
C HIS A 99 3.23 -4.57 14.88
N ALA A 100 3.25 -3.61 13.95
CA ALA A 100 4.41 -2.73 13.74
C ALA A 100 4.74 -1.82 14.94
N ASN A 101 3.76 -1.54 15.81
CA ASN A 101 3.89 -0.60 16.93
C ASN A 101 3.77 -1.23 18.34
N SER A 102 3.90 -2.57 18.45
CA SER A 102 4.16 -3.29 19.73
C SER A 102 3.26 -2.95 20.93
N ALA A 103 1.94 -2.81 20.74
CA ALA A 103 0.96 -2.85 21.84
C ALA A 103 0.22 -4.21 21.96
N LEU A 104 0.43 -5.12 21.01
CA LEU A 104 -0.24 -6.42 20.98
C LEU A 104 0.43 -7.41 21.95
N THR A 105 -0.40 -8.14 22.70
CA THR A 105 0.03 -9.25 23.57
C THR A 105 0.54 -10.44 22.74
N ALA A 106 1.38 -11.28 23.35
CA ALA A 106 1.99 -12.44 22.68
C ALA A 106 0.98 -13.43 22.05
N GLY A 107 -0.29 -13.41 22.47
CA GLY A 107 -1.38 -14.21 21.90
C GLY A 107 -1.88 -13.69 20.55
N GLU A 108 -1.94 -12.36 20.39
CA GLU A 108 -2.39 -11.66 19.17
C GLU A 108 -1.31 -11.71 18.05
N MET A 109 -0.06 -11.96 18.43
CA MET A 109 1.10 -12.01 17.52
C MET A 109 1.11 -13.22 16.56
N ARG A 110 0.40 -14.31 16.87
CA ARG A 110 0.40 -15.53 16.02
C ARG A 110 -0.36 -15.38 14.71
N TYR A 111 -1.36 -14.49 14.65
CA TYR A 111 -2.18 -14.25 13.46
C TYR A 111 -1.71 -13.02 12.65
N ALA A 112 -0.79 -12.24 13.23
CA ALA A 112 -0.15 -11.09 12.61
C ALA A 112 0.76 -11.44 11.41
N ALA A 113 1.02 -12.73 11.15
CA ALA A 113 1.90 -13.19 10.08
C ALA A 113 1.34 -12.94 8.66
N GLU A 114 0.02 -12.83 8.51
CA GLU A 114 -0.62 -12.50 7.22
C GLU A 114 -0.84 -10.99 7.02
N ASP A 115 -0.73 -10.20 8.10
CA ASP A 115 -0.89 -8.76 8.05
C ASP A 115 0.39 -8.10 7.54
N THR A 116 0.37 -7.70 6.28
CA THR A 116 1.50 -7.08 5.60
C THR A 116 1.27 -5.58 5.43
N GLU A 117 2.37 -4.82 5.39
CA GLU A 117 2.32 -3.41 4.99
C GLU A 117 1.84 -3.30 3.54
N GLU A 118 0.91 -2.38 3.28
CA GLU A 118 0.38 -2.15 1.94
C GLU A 118 0.20 -0.67 1.62
N VAL A 119 0.29 -0.33 0.34
CA VAL A 119 -0.12 0.97 -0.20
C VAL A 119 -1.46 0.79 -0.92
N CYS A 120 -2.50 1.40 -0.38
CA CYS A 120 -3.84 1.37 -0.93
C CYS A 120 -4.05 2.55 -1.90
N LEU A 121 -4.52 2.23 -3.10
CA LEU A 121 -4.88 3.16 -4.15
C LEU A 121 -6.39 3.10 -4.34
N THR A 122 -7.10 4.21 -4.06
CA THR A 122 -8.56 4.28 -4.22
C THR A 122 -8.91 5.07 -5.47
N TYR A 123 -9.68 4.46 -6.34
CA TYR A 123 -10.18 5.05 -7.58
C TYR A 123 -11.59 5.60 -7.41
N ALA A 124 -11.96 6.57 -8.25
CA ALA A 124 -13.24 7.29 -8.12
C ALA A 124 -14.48 6.40 -8.21
N ASP A 125 -14.40 5.26 -8.91
CA ASP A 125 -15.46 4.27 -9.08
C ASP A 125 -15.53 3.21 -7.96
N GLY A 126 -14.79 3.43 -6.87
CA GLY A 126 -14.75 2.51 -5.74
C GLY A 126 -13.76 1.37 -5.89
N THR A 127 -13.10 1.20 -7.04
CA THR A 127 -12.02 0.22 -7.16
C THR A 127 -10.91 0.56 -6.16
N VAL A 128 -10.43 -0.44 -5.41
CA VAL A 128 -9.26 -0.31 -4.54
C VAL A 128 -8.16 -1.25 -5.02
N VAL A 129 -6.94 -0.74 -5.15
CA VAL A 129 -5.75 -1.55 -5.43
C VAL A 129 -4.85 -1.55 -4.20
N SER A 130 -4.63 -2.74 -3.64
CA SER A 130 -3.69 -2.98 -2.55
C SER A 130 -2.34 -3.39 -3.13
N VAL A 131 -1.34 -2.52 -3.04
CA VAL A 131 0.04 -2.81 -3.44
C VAL A 131 0.81 -3.34 -2.23
N ASP A 132 1.46 -4.49 -2.35
CA ASP A 132 2.29 -5.07 -1.30
C ASP A 132 3.52 -4.18 -1.03
N GLY A 133 3.65 -3.67 0.19
CA GLY A 133 4.67 -2.69 0.56
C GLY A 133 6.09 -3.23 0.42
N ARG A 134 6.30 -4.52 0.73
CA ARG A 134 7.62 -5.16 0.64
C ARG A 134 8.11 -5.26 -0.80
N SER A 135 7.27 -5.73 -1.71
CA SER A 135 7.62 -5.84 -3.12
C SER A 135 7.77 -4.47 -3.78
N LEU A 136 6.92 -3.50 -3.43
CA LEU A 136 7.06 -2.11 -3.88
C LEU A 136 8.39 -1.52 -3.43
N TYR A 137 8.77 -1.71 -2.16
CA TYR A 137 10.07 -1.30 -1.64
C TYR A 137 11.23 -1.88 -2.47
N LEU A 138 11.22 -3.20 -2.71
CA LEU A 138 12.28 -3.87 -3.47
C LEU A 138 12.38 -3.32 -4.90
N ALA A 139 11.24 -3.12 -5.55
CA ALA A 139 11.14 -2.48 -6.86
C ALA A 139 11.77 -1.07 -6.86
N LEU A 140 11.38 -0.21 -5.91
CA LEU A 140 11.88 1.17 -5.84
C LEU A 140 13.38 1.23 -5.53
N ARG A 141 13.89 0.32 -4.68
CA ARG A 141 15.32 0.23 -4.39
C ARG A 141 16.15 -0.12 -5.63
N LEU A 142 15.65 -1.01 -6.49
CA LEU A 142 16.30 -1.32 -7.76
C LEU A 142 16.34 -0.10 -8.68
N CYS A 143 15.25 0.66 -8.78
CA CYS A 143 15.21 1.89 -9.57
C CYS A 143 16.22 2.93 -9.09
N LEU A 144 16.40 3.08 -7.77
CA LEU A 144 17.42 4.00 -7.22
C LEU A 144 18.85 3.57 -7.56
N SER A 145 19.11 2.26 -7.67
CA SER A 145 20.43 1.78 -8.12
C SER A 145 20.63 1.88 -9.64
N GLU A 146 19.56 1.69 -10.42
CA GLU A 146 19.58 1.65 -11.90
C GLU A 146 19.51 3.03 -12.55
N ALA A 147 19.10 4.08 -11.84
CA ALA A 147 19.15 5.46 -12.33
C ALA A 147 20.58 5.91 -12.74
N LEU A 148 21.59 5.07 -12.49
CA LEU A 148 22.98 5.24 -12.93
C LEU A 148 23.31 4.57 -14.27
N ASP A 149 22.47 3.65 -14.80
CA ASP A 149 22.85 2.79 -15.94
C ASP A 149 21.66 2.50 -16.89
N GLY A 150 21.03 3.57 -17.41
CA GLY A 150 20.47 3.72 -18.77
C GLY A 150 19.47 2.72 -19.41
N GLY A 151 19.18 1.56 -18.84
CA GLY A 151 18.32 0.54 -19.45
C GLY A 151 17.48 -0.18 -18.41
N ALA A 152 16.29 0.36 -18.10
CA ALA A 152 15.42 -0.22 -17.09
C ALA A 152 14.10 -0.67 -17.70
N GLU A 153 13.83 -1.98 -17.66
CA GLU A 153 12.46 -2.49 -17.67
C GLU A 153 11.71 -1.96 -16.44
N GLU A 154 10.43 -1.61 -16.64
CA GLU A 154 9.56 -1.07 -15.60
C GLU A 154 9.52 -2.01 -14.38
N PRO A 155 9.72 -1.48 -13.15
CA PRO A 155 9.80 -2.32 -11.97
C PRO A 155 8.46 -3.01 -11.71
N VAL A 156 8.51 -4.26 -11.29
CA VAL A 156 7.31 -5.07 -11.03
C VAL A 156 7.21 -5.39 -9.55
N PHE A 157 6.00 -5.21 -9.01
CA PHE A 157 5.66 -5.49 -7.62
C PHE A 157 4.25 -6.08 -7.53
N GLN A 158 3.95 -6.71 -6.39
CA GLN A 158 2.70 -7.41 -6.14
C GLN A 158 1.57 -6.42 -5.87
N TYR A 159 0.41 -6.67 -6.47
CA TYR A 159 -0.82 -5.98 -6.08
C TYR A 159 -2.04 -6.89 -6.17
N LYS A 160 -3.10 -6.50 -5.46
CA LYS A 160 -4.45 -7.08 -5.51
C LYS A 160 -5.43 -5.97 -5.87
N LYS A 161 -6.44 -6.30 -6.67
CA LYS A 161 -7.48 -5.37 -7.10
C LYS A 161 -8.80 -5.80 -6.51
N TRP A 162 -9.53 -4.86 -5.92
CA TRP A 162 -10.77 -5.07 -5.20
C TRP A 162 -11.88 -4.23 -5.82
N SER A 163 -13.06 -4.82 -5.95
CA SER A 163 -14.31 -4.13 -6.33
C SER A 163 -15.36 -4.36 -5.25
N PHE A 164 -16.32 -3.45 -5.15
CA PHE A 164 -17.39 -3.51 -4.15
C PHE A 164 -18.74 -3.52 -4.86
N GLU A 165 -19.68 -4.27 -4.32
CA GLU A 165 -21.07 -4.27 -4.80
C GLU A 165 -21.78 -3.00 -4.36
N LEU A 166 -21.49 -1.90 -5.06
CA LEU A 166 -22.13 -0.61 -4.86
C LEU A 166 -23.30 -0.46 -5.84
N ASN A 167 -24.42 0.07 -5.37
CA ASN A 167 -25.54 0.43 -6.24
C ASN A 167 -25.14 1.53 -7.24
N GLU A 168 -24.25 2.43 -6.81
CA GLU A 168 -23.69 3.52 -7.62
C GLU A 168 -22.17 3.51 -7.42
N PRO A 169 -21.35 3.53 -8.48
CA PRO A 169 -19.92 3.26 -8.37
C PRO A 169 -19.13 4.38 -7.70
N LEU A 170 -19.62 5.62 -7.73
CA LEU A 170 -18.80 6.75 -7.25
C LEU A 170 -18.63 6.75 -5.73
N VAL A 171 -17.37 6.83 -5.27
CA VAL A 171 -16.99 6.89 -3.84
C VAL A 171 -16.32 8.22 -3.50
N SER A 172 -16.60 8.74 -2.31
CA SER A 172 -15.87 9.88 -1.74
C SER A 172 -14.54 9.42 -1.15
N ASP A 173 -14.54 8.23 -0.56
CA ASP A 173 -13.37 7.63 0.08
C ASP A 173 -13.53 6.12 0.26
N ALA A 174 -12.40 5.43 0.38
CA ALA A 174 -12.36 4.02 0.76
C ALA A 174 -11.01 3.71 1.41
N VAL A 175 -11.02 2.82 2.41
CA VAL A 175 -9.82 2.41 3.15
C VAL A 175 -9.83 0.91 3.41
N SER A 176 -8.66 0.28 3.23
CA SER A 176 -8.38 -1.04 3.80
C SER A 176 -7.98 -0.88 5.25
N TYR A 177 -8.50 -1.72 6.14
CA TYR A 177 -8.02 -1.83 7.52
C TYR A 177 -7.49 -3.23 7.84
N GLY A 178 -7.06 -3.94 6.79
CA GLY A 178 -6.33 -5.20 6.90
C GLY A 178 -7.21 -6.41 7.24
N PRO A 179 -6.57 -7.58 7.44
CA PRO A 179 -7.25 -8.79 7.88
C PRO A 179 -7.81 -8.61 9.31
N SER A 180 -8.68 -9.53 9.72
CA SER A 180 -9.12 -9.62 11.12
C SER A 180 -7.94 -9.92 12.04
N VAL A 181 -7.80 -9.15 13.12
CA VAL A 181 -6.77 -9.35 14.15
C VAL A 181 -7.16 -10.50 15.08
N HIS A 182 -8.46 -10.77 15.21
CA HIS A 182 -9.01 -11.75 16.14
C HIS A 182 -9.58 -12.94 15.36
N ARG A 183 -8.78 -14.00 15.17
CA ARG A 183 -9.29 -15.29 14.70
C ARG A 183 -9.65 -16.14 15.92
N ASP A 184 -10.94 -16.32 16.16
CA ASP A 184 -11.41 -17.38 17.05
C ASP A 184 -11.54 -18.69 16.23
N PRO A 185 -10.70 -19.71 16.47
CA PRO A 185 -10.81 -21.00 15.79
C PRO A 185 -12.20 -21.66 15.96
N LEU A 186 -12.93 -21.33 17.04
CA LEU A 186 -14.28 -21.81 17.29
C LEU A 186 -15.35 -21.00 16.55
N ALA A 187 -15.10 -19.74 16.17
CA ALA A 187 -16.04 -18.95 15.37
C ALA A 187 -16.26 -19.57 13.98
N ALA A 188 -15.23 -20.19 13.42
CA ALA A 188 -15.32 -21.00 12.20
C ALA A 188 -16.26 -22.23 12.35
N LEU A 189 -16.36 -22.79 13.57
CA LEU A 189 -17.28 -23.89 13.89
C LEU A 189 -18.69 -23.39 14.21
N ALA A 190 -18.82 -22.20 14.81
CA ALA A 190 -20.10 -21.54 15.07
C ALA A 190 -20.87 -21.15 13.80
N ARG A 191 -20.20 -21.12 12.62
CA ARG A 191 -20.83 -20.97 11.30
C ARG A 191 -22.00 -21.93 11.06
N SER A 192 -22.03 -23.09 11.74
CA SER A 192 -23.09 -24.08 11.59
C SER A 192 -24.22 -23.97 12.63
N ALA A 193 -24.12 -23.09 13.63
CA ALA A 193 -25.06 -23.09 14.75
C ALA A 193 -25.38 -21.66 15.26
N LEU A 194 -26.56 -21.16 14.87
CA LEU A 194 -27.43 -20.35 15.74
C LEU A 194 -27.17 -18.82 15.89
N THR A 195 -26.33 -18.15 15.11
CA THR A 195 -26.26 -16.67 15.15
C THR A 195 -26.31 -16.03 13.76
N SER A 196 -27.03 -14.91 13.62
CA SER A 196 -27.23 -14.17 12.37
C SER A 196 -26.14 -13.14 12.07
N SER A 197 -25.10 -13.04 12.90
CA SER A 197 -23.97 -12.14 12.66
C SER A 197 -22.87 -12.88 11.90
N PRO A 198 -22.38 -12.35 10.76
CA PRO A 198 -21.22 -12.94 10.09
C PRO A 198 -20.02 -12.89 11.05
N PRO A 199 -19.29 -14.00 11.27
CA PRO A 199 -18.12 -13.98 12.12
C PRO A 199 -17.06 -13.10 11.45
N MET A 200 -16.90 -11.88 11.96
CA MET A 200 -15.89 -10.91 11.52
C MET A 200 -14.46 -11.46 11.69
N SER A 201 -14.30 -12.55 12.45
CA SER A 201 -13.04 -13.12 12.89
C SER A 201 -12.15 -13.68 11.79
N ASP A 202 -12.70 -14.13 10.65
CA ASP A 202 -11.93 -14.88 9.65
C ASP A 202 -11.54 -14.06 8.41
N ALA A 203 -11.93 -12.79 8.34
CA ALA A 203 -11.74 -11.94 7.16
C ALA A 203 -10.25 -11.77 6.81
N THR A 204 -9.90 -12.05 5.56
CA THR A 204 -8.56 -11.87 4.96
C THR A 204 -8.36 -10.45 4.46
N ALA A 205 -9.45 -9.73 4.15
CA ALA A 205 -9.43 -8.31 3.82
C ALA A 205 -10.73 -7.64 4.26
N ARG A 206 -10.61 -6.42 4.78
CA ARG A 206 -11.73 -5.62 5.27
C ARG A 206 -11.60 -4.16 4.84
N PHE A 207 -12.73 -3.56 4.45
CA PHE A 207 -12.77 -2.21 3.90
C PHE A 207 -13.93 -1.39 4.48
N LEU A 208 -13.66 -0.10 4.70
CA LEU A 208 -14.72 0.90 4.82
C LEU A 208 -14.80 1.66 3.50
N VAL A 209 -16.02 1.78 2.97
CA VAL A 209 -16.27 2.46 1.69
C VAL A 209 -17.36 3.50 1.89
N ALA A 210 -17.09 4.73 1.48
CA ALA A 210 -18.02 5.85 1.55
C ALA A 210 -18.56 6.17 0.13
N PRO A 211 -19.78 5.73 -0.22
CA PRO A 211 -20.37 6.03 -1.51
C PRO A 211 -20.83 7.50 -1.57
N GLN A 212 -20.66 8.16 -2.72
CA GLN A 212 -21.12 9.54 -2.91
C GLN A 212 -22.65 9.62 -3.03
N HIS A 213 -23.24 8.64 -3.70
CA HIS A 213 -24.68 8.59 -4.01
C HIS A 213 -25.39 7.47 -3.23
N GLY A 214 -26.70 7.33 -3.41
CA GLY A 214 -27.52 6.31 -2.72
C GLY A 214 -27.98 6.72 -1.33
N ASP A 215 -28.41 5.76 -0.52
CA ASP A 215 -28.97 5.94 0.83
C ASP A 215 -27.95 5.67 1.96
N ALA A 216 -26.90 4.90 1.67
CA ALA A 216 -25.81 4.61 2.61
C ALA A 216 -24.92 5.84 2.83
N ALA A 217 -24.59 6.11 4.09
CA ALA A 217 -23.55 7.06 4.48
C ALA A 217 -22.15 6.45 4.29
N PHE A 218 -22.00 5.17 4.64
CA PHE A 218 -20.83 4.33 4.39
C PHE A 218 -21.22 2.84 4.54
N GLY A 219 -20.37 1.95 4.03
CA GLY A 219 -20.53 0.50 4.14
C GLY A 219 -19.25 -0.20 4.60
N VAL A 220 -19.44 -1.36 5.20
CA VAL A 220 -18.37 -2.28 5.64
C VAL A 220 -18.38 -3.49 4.74
N PHE A 221 -17.21 -3.77 4.14
CA PHE A 221 -17.03 -4.84 3.16
C PHE A 221 -15.93 -5.78 3.65
N MET A 222 -16.19 -7.08 3.61
CA MET A 222 -15.28 -8.09 4.12
C MET A 222 -15.25 -9.31 3.20
N THR A 223 -14.09 -9.92 3.09
CA THR A 223 -13.94 -11.22 2.43
C THR A 223 -12.99 -12.11 3.22
N SER A 224 -13.23 -13.42 3.16
CA SER A 224 -12.29 -14.45 3.63
C SER A 224 -11.53 -15.10 2.47
N GLU A 225 -11.79 -14.70 1.23
CA GLU A 225 -11.11 -15.21 0.06
C GLU A 225 -9.76 -14.50 -0.11
N HIS A 226 -8.74 -15.23 -0.55
CA HIS A 226 -7.48 -14.63 -0.96
C HIS A 226 -7.64 -14.11 -2.39
N ALA A 227 -7.63 -12.79 -2.58
CA ALA A 227 -7.64 -12.22 -3.93
C ALA A 227 -6.43 -12.67 -4.74
N ALA A 228 -6.68 -12.86 -6.04
CA ALA A 228 -5.63 -13.14 -7.01
C ALA A 228 -4.60 -12.00 -7.01
N THR A 229 -3.34 -12.34 -6.79
CA THR A 229 -2.21 -11.42 -6.92
C THR A 229 -1.81 -11.30 -8.39
N SER A 230 -1.46 -10.10 -8.84
CA SER A 230 -1.04 -9.85 -10.22
C SER A 230 0.23 -10.58 -10.65
N VAL A 231 1.15 -10.82 -9.72
CA VAL A 231 2.44 -11.49 -9.93
C VAL A 231 2.84 -12.25 -8.66
N SER A 232 3.61 -13.33 -8.81
CA SER A 232 4.06 -14.13 -7.66
C SER A 232 5.25 -13.49 -6.94
N ALA A 233 5.37 -13.73 -5.64
CA ALA A 233 6.53 -13.33 -4.84
C ALA A 233 7.85 -13.94 -5.32
N VAL A 234 7.79 -15.17 -5.85
CA VAL A 234 8.95 -15.88 -6.40
C VAL A 234 9.47 -15.16 -7.64
N ASP A 235 8.57 -14.70 -8.52
CA ASP A 235 8.96 -14.01 -9.74
C ASP A 235 9.68 -12.69 -9.43
N ILE A 236 9.15 -11.94 -8.46
CA ILE A 236 9.78 -10.69 -7.99
C ILE A 236 11.14 -10.98 -7.38
N ALA A 237 11.25 -11.99 -6.50
CA ALA A 237 12.53 -12.38 -5.91
C ALA A 237 13.55 -12.82 -6.96
N GLY A 238 13.12 -13.59 -7.97
CA GLY A 238 13.95 -14.00 -9.10
C GLY A 238 14.46 -12.82 -9.91
N ARG A 239 13.59 -11.84 -10.23
CA ARG A 239 13.99 -10.60 -10.93
C ARG A 239 14.96 -9.75 -10.12
N VAL A 240 14.72 -9.60 -8.82
CA VAL A 240 15.62 -8.87 -7.91
C VAL A 240 16.99 -9.57 -7.86
N ALA A 241 17.01 -10.89 -7.69
CA ALA A 241 18.24 -11.68 -7.65
C ALA A 241 19.02 -11.62 -8.98
N ALA A 242 18.32 -11.72 -10.11
CA ALA A 242 18.90 -11.60 -11.44
C ALA A 242 19.57 -10.22 -11.64
N ARG A 243 18.94 -9.14 -11.17
CA ARG A 243 19.49 -7.78 -11.25
C ARG A 243 20.71 -7.58 -10.36
N VAL A 244 20.65 -8.05 -9.10
CA VAL A 244 21.82 -7.99 -8.19
C VAL A 244 22.98 -8.80 -8.77
N THR A 245 22.72 -10.00 -9.30
CA THR A 245 23.75 -10.84 -9.92
C THR A 245 24.32 -10.18 -11.18
N GLY A 246 23.48 -9.59 -12.03
CA GLY A 246 23.89 -8.86 -13.22
C GLY A 246 24.79 -7.65 -12.91
N ALA A 247 24.43 -6.87 -11.88
CA ALA A 247 25.23 -5.73 -11.43
C ALA A 247 26.60 -6.18 -10.86
N VAL A 248 26.64 -7.24 -10.06
CA VAL A 248 27.90 -7.79 -9.52
C VAL A 248 28.75 -8.41 -10.64
N LEU A 249 28.15 -9.04 -11.64
CA LEU A 249 28.86 -9.58 -12.80
C LEU A 249 29.43 -8.46 -13.69
N HIS A 250 28.69 -7.36 -13.87
CA HIS A 250 29.18 -6.18 -14.59
C HIS A 250 30.35 -5.53 -13.84
N MET A 251 30.27 -5.47 -12.51
CA MET A 251 31.36 -5.01 -11.65
C MET A 251 32.57 -5.98 -11.68
N ALA A 252 32.36 -7.30 -11.68
CA ALA A 252 33.43 -8.30 -11.78
C ALA A 252 34.08 -8.34 -13.18
N ARG A 253 33.33 -8.04 -14.26
CA ARG A 253 33.87 -7.89 -15.61
C ARG A 253 34.80 -6.69 -15.74
N SER A 254 34.63 -5.64 -14.93
CA SER A 254 35.55 -4.49 -14.89
C SER A 254 36.93 -4.83 -14.31
N TYR A 255 37.04 -5.93 -13.55
CA TYR A 255 38.31 -6.40 -12.97
C TYR A 255 38.97 -7.55 -13.75
N PHE A 256 38.28 -8.17 -14.73
CA PHE A 256 38.74 -9.40 -15.38
C PHE A 256 39.00 -9.32 -16.89
N TRP A 257 39.26 -8.13 -17.43
CA TRP A 257 39.88 -7.97 -18.75
C TRP A 257 41.21 -7.19 -18.72
N ARG A 258 42.24 -7.91 -18.29
CA ARG A 258 43.54 -7.98 -18.98
C ARG A 258 43.82 -9.45 -19.34
N SER A 259 43.08 -10.00 -20.30
CA SER A 259 43.59 -11.00 -21.26
C SER A 259 42.48 -11.47 -22.21
N SER A 260 42.86 -11.51 -23.49
CA SER A 260 42.20 -12.06 -24.68
C SER A 260 41.20 -13.20 -24.52
N GLY A 261 40.15 -13.17 -25.35
CA GLY A 261 39.47 -14.37 -25.85
C GLY A 261 37.95 -14.22 -25.97
N THR A 262 37.45 -14.01 -27.18
CA THR A 262 36.06 -14.28 -27.58
C THR A 262 35.74 -15.77 -27.45
N PRO A 263 34.50 -16.12 -27.11
CA PRO A 263 33.69 -16.87 -28.08
C PRO A 263 32.22 -16.45 -28.18
N SER A 264 31.62 -16.87 -29.30
CA SER A 264 30.25 -16.68 -29.78
C SER A 264 29.33 -17.85 -29.38
N GLY A 265 27.99 -17.65 -29.47
CA GLY A 265 26.95 -18.69 -29.54
C GLY A 265 25.84 -18.52 -28.51
N ASP A 266 24.67 -17.98 -28.89
CA ASP A 266 23.38 -18.70 -29.18
C ASP A 266 22.55 -18.95 -27.89
N GLY A 267 21.23 -18.75 -27.83
CA GLY A 267 20.23 -18.31 -28.79
C GLY A 267 18.97 -17.84 -28.05
N LEU A 268 18.22 -16.96 -28.72
CA LEU A 268 16.90 -16.49 -28.31
C LEU A 268 15.83 -17.54 -28.65
N SER A 269 15.01 -17.92 -27.67
CA SER A 269 13.55 -18.13 -27.80
C SER A 269 13.02 -18.84 -26.55
N ASP A 270 12.21 -18.17 -25.73
CA ASP A 270 10.80 -18.56 -25.62
C ASP A 270 9.99 -17.42 -24.99
N ALA A 271 9.12 -16.84 -25.82
CA ALA A 271 8.12 -15.88 -25.44
C ALA A 271 6.91 -16.65 -24.89
N GLY A 272 6.98 -17.06 -23.63
CA GLY A 272 5.85 -17.60 -22.88
C GLY A 272 5.03 -16.46 -22.26
N SER A 273 3.99 -16.04 -22.98
CA SER A 273 2.93 -15.10 -22.59
C SER A 273 2.71 -14.95 -21.08
N VAL A 274 2.98 -13.75 -20.56
CA VAL A 274 2.46 -13.32 -19.25
C VAL A 274 0.94 -13.37 -19.33
N PRO A 275 0.24 -14.05 -18.42
CA PRO A 275 -1.21 -14.02 -18.40
C PRO A 275 -1.66 -12.59 -18.05
N ASN A 276 -2.07 -11.82 -19.05
CA ASN A 276 -2.91 -10.65 -18.86
C ASN A 276 -4.29 -11.16 -18.41
N SER A 277 -4.44 -11.50 -17.14
CA SER A 277 -5.70 -12.02 -16.62
C SER A 277 -5.95 -11.62 -15.17
N SER A 278 -6.25 -10.34 -14.97
CA SER A 278 -7.23 -9.88 -13.95
C SER A 278 -7.59 -8.40 -14.15
N GLU A 279 -8.16 -8.05 -15.32
CA GLU A 279 -8.76 -6.72 -15.49
C GLU A 279 -9.90 -6.48 -14.49
N ALA A 280 -10.66 -7.53 -14.16
CA ALA A 280 -11.68 -7.53 -13.12
C ALA A 280 -11.05 -7.84 -11.75
N GLY A 281 -11.18 -6.92 -10.79
CA GLY A 281 -10.78 -7.15 -9.41
C GLY A 281 -11.64 -8.21 -8.72
N THR A 282 -11.18 -8.69 -7.56
CA THR A 282 -11.98 -9.56 -6.68
C THR A 282 -13.11 -8.74 -6.06
N THR A 283 -14.36 -9.13 -6.31
CA THR A 283 -15.52 -8.48 -5.71
C THR A 283 -15.66 -8.85 -4.25
N VAL A 284 -15.77 -7.86 -3.39
CA VAL A 284 -15.94 -8.00 -1.94
C VAL A 284 -17.40 -7.71 -1.58
N PRO A 285 -18.11 -8.64 -0.91
CA PRO A 285 -19.50 -8.43 -0.54
C PRO A 285 -19.64 -7.39 0.58
N CYS A 286 -20.76 -6.67 0.56
CA CYS A 286 -21.16 -5.77 1.63
C CYS A 286 -21.60 -6.59 2.86
N THR A 287 -20.92 -6.42 3.99
CA THR A 287 -21.31 -7.04 5.26
C THR A 287 -22.50 -6.31 5.88
N PHE A 288 -22.41 -4.99 5.96
CA PHE A 288 -23.53 -4.11 6.30
C PHE A 288 -23.25 -2.67 5.84
N ALA A 289 -24.31 -1.86 5.78
CA ALA A 289 -24.22 -0.45 5.44
C ALA A 289 -25.01 0.40 6.43
N VAL A 290 -24.44 1.54 6.81
CA VAL A 290 -25.13 2.54 7.63
C VAL A 290 -25.92 3.45 6.70
N ARG A 291 -27.25 3.30 6.69
CA ARG A 291 -28.16 4.14 5.92
C ARG A 291 -28.67 5.29 6.79
N ASP A 292 -28.21 6.50 6.50
CA ASP A 292 -28.55 7.71 7.26
C ASP A 292 -28.71 8.91 6.31
N SER A 293 -29.55 8.78 5.29
CA SER A 293 -29.78 9.86 4.31
C SER A 293 -30.33 11.13 4.99
N PRO A 294 -29.81 12.34 4.69
CA PRO A 294 -28.91 12.68 3.57
C PRO A 294 -27.42 12.67 3.92
N ARG A 295 -27.00 12.08 5.06
CA ARG A 295 -25.60 12.00 5.47
C ARG A 295 -24.79 11.23 4.43
N LYS A 296 -23.64 11.80 4.06
CA LYS A 296 -22.59 11.16 3.27
C LYS A 296 -21.27 11.31 3.98
N VAL A 297 -20.55 10.21 4.18
CA VAL A 297 -19.16 10.29 4.64
C VAL A 297 -18.31 10.87 3.50
N LEU A 298 -17.44 11.81 3.83
CA LEU A 298 -16.60 12.53 2.87
C LEU A 298 -15.13 12.11 2.97
N ASP A 299 -14.68 11.82 4.19
CA ASP A 299 -13.30 11.40 4.47
C ASP A 299 -13.27 10.44 5.66
N ILE A 300 -12.45 9.41 5.55
CA ILE A 300 -12.21 8.39 6.56
C ILE A 300 -10.74 8.52 6.99
N SER A 301 -10.48 8.72 8.28
CA SER A 301 -9.13 8.75 8.85
C SER A 301 -8.96 7.54 9.78
N LEU A 302 -8.22 6.54 9.33
CA LEU A 302 -7.90 5.35 10.14
C LEU A 302 -6.91 5.71 11.26
N ALA A 303 -7.18 5.22 12.47
CA ALA A 303 -6.20 5.20 13.54
C ALA A 303 -5.06 4.23 13.19
N PRO A 304 -3.90 4.32 13.87
CA PRO A 304 -2.92 3.26 13.81
C PRO A 304 -3.57 1.90 14.05
N ALA A 305 -3.17 0.88 13.27
CA ALA A 305 -3.89 -0.39 13.17
C ALA A 305 -4.07 -1.11 14.52
N ALA A 306 -3.21 -0.87 15.50
CA ALA A 306 -3.32 -1.41 16.86
C ALA A 306 -4.58 -0.96 17.63
N TYR A 307 -5.22 0.14 17.24
CA TYR A 307 -6.38 0.68 17.97
C TYR A 307 -7.73 0.27 17.38
N GLY A 308 -7.78 -0.16 16.12
CA GLY A 308 -9.05 -0.56 15.49
C GLY A 308 -10.09 0.55 15.39
N LEU A 309 -9.68 1.83 15.30
CA LEU A 309 -10.61 2.98 15.23
C LEU A 309 -10.53 3.72 13.89
N ALA A 310 -11.62 4.37 13.52
CA ALA A 310 -11.69 5.29 12.39
C ALA A 310 -12.47 6.55 12.75
N ALA A 311 -12.00 7.70 12.27
CA ALA A 311 -12.75 8.96 12.33
C ALA A 311 -13.33 9.26 10.94
N LEU A 312 -14.65 9.40 10.84
CA LEU A 312 -15.37 9.61 9.58
C LEU A 312 -15.99 11.02 9.61
N THR A 313 -15.57 11.89 8.70
CA THR A 313 -16.17 13.20 8.52
C THR A 313 -17.36 13.11 7.57
N ASP A 314 -18.43 13.85 7.82
CA ASP A 314 -19.65 13.78 7.00
C ASP A 314 -20.12 15.11 6.39
N SER A 315 -21.05 15.01 5.45
CA SER A 315 -21.68 16.12 4.73
C SER A 315 -22.54 17.04 5.62
N LEU A 316 -22.85 16.63 6.85
CA LEU A 316 -23.65 17.40 7.80
C LEU A 316 -22.77 18.11 8.85
N GLY A 317 -21.44 18.09 8.67
CA GLY A 317 -20.50 18.76 9.55
C GLY A 317 -20.35 18.06 10.89
N ARG A 318 -20.27 16.73 10.87
CA ARG A 318 -20.04 15.90 12.05
C ARG A 318 -18.85 14.99 11.82
N ILE A 319 -18.27 14.53 12.93
CA ILE A 319 -17.24 13.49 12.95
C ILE A 319 -17.80 12.30 13.71
N LEU A 320 -17.82 11.13 13.09
CA LEU A 320 -18.16 9.86 13.72
C LEU A 320 -16.86 9.15 14.09
N LEU A 321 -16.69 8.84 15.37
CA LEU A 321 -15.69 7.89 15.82
C LEU A 321 -16.30 6.49 15.75
N PHE A 322 -15.69 5.61 14.98
CA PHE A 322 -16.21 4.29 14.65
C PHE A 322 -15.19 3.22 15.03
N ASP A 323 -15.66 2.19 15.72
CA ASP A 323 -14.89 0.99 16.06
C ASP A 323 -14.98 -0.02 14.92
N LEU A 324 -13.82 -0.40 14.39
CA LEU A 324 -13.70 -1.29 13.23
C LEU A 324 -13.89 -2.77 13.60
N GLU A 325 -13.66 -3.14 14.85
CA GLU A 325 -13.77 -4.52 15.33
C GLU A 325 -15.16 -4.83 15.86
N SER A 326 -15.79 -3.91 16.60
CA SER A 326 -17.19 -4.07 17.03
C SER A 326 -18.19 -3.58 15.97
N CYS A 327 -17.73 -2.80 14.99
CA CYS A 327 -18.58 -2.16 14.00
C CYS A 327 -19.61 -1.18 14.59
N GLU A 328 -19.25 -0.50 15.67
CA GLU A 328 -20.12 0.42 16.41
C GLU A 328 -19.65 1.89 16.32
N ALA A 329 -20.64 2.79 16.36
CA ALA A 329 -20.38 4.21 16.53
C ALA A 329 -20.10 4.53 18.00
N VAL A 330 -18.84 4.79 18.33
CA VAL A 330 -18.40 5.11 19.70
C VAL A 330 -18.83 6.52 20.11
N GLN A 331 -18.63 7.49 19.23
CA GLN A 331 -18.93 8.90 19.52
C GLN A 331 -19.26 9.69 18.25
N MET A 332 -20.09 10.73 18.39
CA MET A 332 -20.36 11.68 17.32
C MET A 332 -20.13 13.12 17.77
N LEU A 333 -19.18 13.80 17.15
CA LEU A 333 -18.89 15.21 17.36
C LEU A 333 -19.71 16.04 16.36
N LYS A 334 -20.47 17.02 16.85
CA LYS A 334 -21.30 17.91 16.02
C LYS A 334 -20.63 19.28 15.85
N GLY A 335 -20.95 19.99 14.77
CA GLY A 335 -20.45 21.35 14.52
C GLY A 335 -19.03 21.40 13.92
N GLN A 336 -18.57 20.31 13.32
CA GLN A 336 -17.24 20.08 12.77
C GLN A 336 -17.25 20.15 11.23
N ARG A 337 -17.74 21.25 10.65
CA ARG A 337 -17.83 21.40 9.18
C ARG A 337 -16.44 21.59 8.57
N GLY A 338 -16.15 20.80 7.54
CA GLY A 338 -14.88 20.90 6.80
C GLY A 338 -13.65 20.51 7.63
N SER A 339 -13.83 19.80 8.74
CA SER A 339 -12.72 19.33 9.57
C SER A 339 -11.92 18.26 8.84
N GLN A 340 -10.62 18.21 9.12
CA GLN A 340 -9.72 17.12 8.73
C GLN A 340 -9.30 16.38 9.99
N CYS A 341 -9.23 15.05 9.91
CA CYS A 341 -8.89 14.20 11.05
C CYS A 341 -7.47 13.66 10.89
N ALA A 342 -6.76 13.57 12.01
CA ALA A 342 -5.47 12.91 12.11
C ALA A 342 -5.35 12.26 13.49
N TRP A 343 -4.51 11.23 13.57
CA TRP A 343 -4.25 10.49 14.79
C TRP A 343 -2.83 10.76 15.27
N LEU A 344 -2.67 10.95 16.58
CA LEU A 344 -1.40 11.19 17.23
C LEU A 344 -1.20 10.14 18.30
N GLU A 345 -0.08 9.43 18.22
CA GLU A 345 0.38 8.51 19.25
C GLU A 345 1.42 9.26 20.09
N SER A 346 1.16 9.42 21.39
CA SER A 346 2.15 9.93 22.33
C SER A 346 2.80 8.73 22.98
N GLY A 347 4.03 8.41 22.59
CA GLY A 347 4.85 7.49 23.37
C GLY A 347 5.07 8.10 24.74
N ASN A 348 4.63 7.42 25.81
CA ASN A 348 5.24 7.65 27.11
C ASN A 348 6.69 7.20 26.95
N GLY A 349 7.58 8.18 26.76
CA GLY A 349 9.02 7.92 26.80
C GLY A 349 9.37 7.25 28.14
N PRO A 350 10.47 6.47 28.18
CA PRO A 350 11.00 5.99 29.45
C PRO A 350 11.32 7.13 30.42
#